data_AF-A0A941WTE0-F1
#
_entry.id   AF-A0A941WTE0-F1
#
_cell.length_a   1.000
_cell.length_b   1.000
_cell.length_c   1.000
_cell.angle_alpha   90.00
_cell.angle_beta   90.00
_cell.angle_gamma   90.00
#
_symmetry.space_group_name_H-M   'P 1'
#
loop_
_entity.id
_entity.type
_entity.pdbx_description
1 polymer ?
#
loop_
_entity_poly.entity_id
_entity_poly.type
_entity_poly.pdbx_seq_one_letter_code
_entity_poly.pdbx_strand_id
1 'polypeptide(L)'
;MDNPLERLGNIPVTASVLESLFPHIKRGNQKVRLLERNKQIIRLKKGLYVCNPKITGQILSTELIANHLYAPSYVYMSSALRYYGLIPEAVYTKQSM
;
A
#
# COMPACT_ATOMS: atom_id res chain seq x y z
N MET A 1 8.47 -23.17 -0.84
CA MET A 1 7.02 -22.91 -0.70
C MET A 1 6.86 -21.41 -0.82
N ASP A 2 6.53 -20.92 -2.01
CA ASP A 2 6.48 -19.48 -2.29
C ASP A 2 5.33 -18.85 -1.51
N ASN A 3 5.67 -18.01 -0.52
CA ASN A 3 4.66 -17.27 0.21
C ASN A 3 4.07 -16.22 -0.74
N PRO A 4 2.75 -16.23 -1.05
CA PRO A 4 2.16 -15.26 -1.96
C PRO A 4 2.35 -13.80 -1.51
N LEU A 5 2.66 -13.57 -0.22
CA LEU A 5 3.00 -12.25 0.31
C LEU A 5 4.37 -11.74 -0.17
N GLU A 6 5.33 -12.63 -0.44
CA GLU A 6 6.65 -12.23 -0.97
C GLU A 6 6.52 -11.63 -2.37
N ARG A 7 5.56 -12.11 -3.17
CA ARG A 7 5.26 -11.56 -4.50
C ARG A 7 4.71 -10.13 -4.45
N LEU A 8 4.12 -9.72 -3.33
CA LEU A 8 3.57 -8.37 -3.16
C LEU A 8 4.64 -7.34 -2.76
N GLY A 9 5.74 -7.79 -2.16
CA GLY A 9 6.85 -6.91 -1.81
C GLY A 9 6.46 -5.80 -0.84
N ASN A 10 6.72 -4.55 -1.23
CA ASN A 10 6.38 -3.35 -0.46
C ASN A 10 5.13 -2.60 -0.98
N ILE A 11 4.36 -3.21 -1.89
CA ILE A 11 3.22 -2.56 -2.56
C ILE A 11 1.98 -2.58 -1.64
N PRO A 12 1.30 -1.43 -1.44
CA PRO A 12 0.01 -1.40 -0.77
C PRO A 12 -1.05 -2.16 -1.57
N VAL A 13 -1.78 -3.05 -0.90
CA VAL A 13 -2.81 -3.90 -1.50
C VAL A 13 -4.14 -3.76 -0.78
N THR A 14 -5.23 -3.91 -1.52
CA THR A 14 -6.58 -3.90 -0.96
C THR A 14 -6.92 -5.25 -0.31
N ALA A 15 -7.90 -5.23 0.58
CA ALA A 15 -8.44 -6.46 1.16
C ALA A 15 -8.91 -7.46 0.08
N SER A 16 -9.55 -6.99 -0.99
CA SER A 16 -10.03 -7.83 -2.09
C SER A 16 -8.90 -8.57 -2.83
N VAL A 17 -7.75 -7.92 -3.03
CA VAL A 17 -6.57 -8.54 -3.64
C VAL A 17 -5.96 -9.57 -2.68
N LEU A 18 -5.94 -9.29 -1.39
CA LEU A 18 -5.51 -10.30 -0.41
C LEU A 18 -6.45 -11.50 -0.41
N GLU A 19 -7.77 -11.31 -0.53
CA GLU A 19 -8.74 -12.40 -0.58
C GLU A 19 -8.58 -13.26 -1.84
N SER A 20 -8.31 -12.65 -3.01
CA SER A 20 -8.12 -13.39 -4.26
C SER A 20 -6.84 -14.24 -4.27
N LEU A 21 -5.81 -13.87 -3.50
CA LEU A 21 -4.60 -14.66 -3.33
C LEU A 21 -4.78 -15.89 -2.44
N PHE A 22 -5.88 -15.98 -1.68
CA PHE A 22 -6.19 -17.10 -0.79
C PHE A 22 -7.59 -17.68 -1.06
N PRO A 23 -7.85 -18.23 -2.26
CA PRO A 23 -9.19 -18.67 -2.69
C PRO A 23 -9.76 -19.84 -1.86
N HIS A 24 -8.90 -20.61 -1.19
CA HIS A 24 -9.31 -21.76 -0.38
C HIS A 24 -9.93 -21.40 0.97
N ILE A 25 -9.93 -20.12 1.36
CA ILE A 25 -10.44 -19.68 2.66
C ILE A 25 -11.79 -18.99 2.46
N LYS A 26 -12.88 -19.75 2.67
CA LYS A 26 -14.29 -19.34 2.53
C LYS A 26 -14.73 -18.12 3.37
N ARG A 27 -13.83 -17.53 4.16
CA ARG A 27 -14.06 -16.33 4.98
C ARG A 27 -12.89 -15.37 4.80
N GLY A 28 -12.79 -14.71 3.63
CA GLY A 28 -11.69 -13.79 3.28
C GLY A 28 -11.33 -12.80 4.39
N ASN A 29 -12.34 -12.17 4.99
CA ASN A 29 -12.19 -11.29 6.16
C ASN A 29 -11.52 -11.93 7.39
N GLN A 30 -11.71 -13.23 7.65
CA GLN A 30 -11.03 -13.91 8.76
C GLN A 30 -9.53 -14.07 8.47
N LYS A 31 -9.16 -14.36 7.22
CA LYS A 31 -7.75 -14.52 6.85
C LYS A 31 -7.01 -13.20 6.95
N VAL A 32 -7.57 -12.10 6.44
CA VAL A 32 -6.94 -10.77 6.55
C VAL A 32 -6.71 -10.41 8.02
N ARG A 33 -7.69 -10.64 8.90
CA ARG A 33 -7.53 -10.44 10.36
C ARG A 33 -6.45 -11.33 10.97
N LEU A 34 -6.32 -12.57 10.51
CA LEU A 34 -5.27 -13.47 10.97
C LEU A 34 -3.89 -13.01 10.52
N LEU A 35 -3.74 -12.59 9.25
CA LEU A 35 -2.49 -12.04 8.71
C LEU A 35 -2.08 -10.77 9.47
N GLU A 36 -3.04 -9.91 9.80
CA GLU A 36 -2.82 -8.70 10.61
C GLU A 36 -2.41 -9.05 12.04
N ARG A 37 -3.11 -10.00 12.70
CA ARG A 37 -2.75 -10.49 14.05
C ARG A 37 -1.36 -11.11 14.11
N ASN A 38 -0.99 -11.86 13.08
CA ASN A 38 0.32 -12.49 12.94
C ASN A 38 1.41 -11.49 12.51
N LYS A 39 1.10 -10.19 12.40
CA LYS A 39 2.00 -9.13 11.94
C LYS A 39 2.59 -9.40 10.55
N GLN A 40 1.90 -10.16 9.71
CA GLN A 40 2.35 -10.46 8.35
C GLN A 40 2.02 -9.34 7.37
N ILE A 41 0.91 -8.66 7.63
CA ILE A 41 0.51 -7.43 6.95
C ILE A 41 0.35 -6.32 7.97
N ILE A 42 0.59 -5.09 7.54
CA ILE A 42 0.42 -3.86 8.30
C ILE A 42 -0.74 -3.11 7.69
N ARG A 43 -1.72 -2.72 8.50
CA ARG A 43 -2.87 -1.94 8.05
C ARG A 43 -2.51 -0.47 7.90
N LEU A 44 -2.71 0.08 6.70
CA LEU A 44 -2.46 1.49 6.40
C LEU A 44 -3.74 2.33 6.56
N LYS A 45 -4.86 1.85 6.01
CA LYS A 45 -6.22 2.39 6.21
C LYS A 45 -7.23 1.25 6.19
N LYS A 46 -8.51 1.51 6.50
CA LYS A 46 -9.55 0.48 6.37
C LYS A 46 -9.59 -0.06 4.94
N GLY A 47 -9.36 -1.37 4.79
CA GLY A 47 -9.35 -2.04 3.48
C GLY A 47 -8.05 -1.90 2.69
N LEU A 48 -7.00 -1.24 3.21
CA LEU A 48 -5.69 -1.13 2.57
C LEU A 48 -4.58 -1.56 3.53
N TYR A 49 -3.71 -2.43 3.03
CA TYR A 49 -2.68 -3.09 3.81
C TYR A 49 -1.36 -3.07 3.02
N VAL A 50 -0.24 -3.26 3.70
CA VAL A 50 1.07 -3.51 3.07
C VAL A 50 1.73 -4.70 3.74
N CYS A 51 2.54 -5.46 3.01
CA CYS A 51 3.26 -6.58 3.61
C CYS A 51 4.34 -6.09 4.58
N ASN A 52 4.59 -6.88 5.63
CA ASN A 52 5.64 -6.54 6.58
C ASN A 52 7.03 -6.72 5.93
N PRO A 53 7.93 -5.72 5.98
CA PRO A 53 9.30 -5.83 5.48
C PRO A 53 10.07 -7.02 6.04
N LYS A 54 9.74 -7.47 7.26
CA LYS A 54 10.36 -8.65 7.88
C LYS A 54 10.05 -9.96 7.14
N ILE A 55 9.02 -9.98 6.31
CA ILE A 55 8.59 -11.14 5.53
C ILE A 55 9.07 -11.02 4.09
N THR A 56 8.91 -9.84 3.48
CA THR A 56 9.24 -9.64 2.07
C THR A 56 10.69 -9.26 1.84
N GLY A 57 11.42 -8.86 2.89
CA GLY A 57 12.78 -8.32 2.78
C GLY A 57 12.85 -6.94 2.13
N GLN A 58 11.71 -6.35 1.74
CA GLN A 58 11.65 -5.07 1.03
C GLN A 58 11.28 -3.93 1.98
N ILE A 59 12.04 -2.84 1.90
CA ILE A 59 11.77 -1.62 2.67
C ILE A 59 10.48 -0.97 2.15
N LEU A 60 9.67 -0.44 3.07
CA LEU A 60 8.46 0.30 2.73
C LEU A 60 8.81 1.59 2.00
N SER A 61 8.19 1.85 0.86
CA SER A 61 8.29 3.13 0.16
C SER A 61 7.17 4.06 0.62
N THR A 62 7.55 5.18 1.23
CA THR A 62 6.61 6.24 1.64
C THR A 62 5.86 6.79 0.43
N GLU A 63 6.52 6.89 -0.72
CA GLU A 63 5.93 7.37 -1.97
C GLU A 63 4.82 6.44 -2.47
N LEU A 64 5.09 5.14 -2.52
CA LEU A 64 4.09 4.13 -2.92
C LEU A 64 2.91 4.10 -1.95
N ILE A 65 3.18 4.17 -0.65
CA ILE A 65 2.14 4.18 0.39
C ILE A 65 1.25 5.41 0.23
N ALA A 66 1.82 6.60 0.12
CA ALA A 66 1.00 7.80 0.05
C ALA A 66 0.29 7.95 -1.30
N ASN A 67 0.84 7.42 -2.41
CA ASN A 67 0.10 7.24 -3.68
C ASN A 67 -1.21 6.47 -3.50
N HIS A 68 -1.19 5.37 -2.73
CA HIS A 68 -2.39 4.53 -2.49
C HIS A 68 -3.31 5.08 -1.39
N LEU A 69 -2.80 5.94 -0.51
CA LEU A 69 -3.60 6.60 0.51
C LEU A 69 -4.41 7.78 -0.05
N TYR A 70 -3.78 8.62 -0.87
CA TYR A 70 -4.27 9.96 -1.24
C TYR A 70 -4.74 10.09 -2.70
N ALA A 71 -5.14 9.00 -3.37
CA ALA A 71 -5.74 9.10 -4.72
C ALA A 71 -6.84 10.20 -4.71
N PRO A 72 -6.75 11.25 -5.55
CA PRO A 72 -6.28 11.26 -6.94
C PRO A 72 -4.78 11.55 -7.15
N SER A 73 -4.25 11.05 -8.26
CA SER A 73 -2.87 11.13 -8.75
C SER A 73 -2.28 12.55 -8.88
N TYR A 74 -3.10 13.59 -8.77
CA TYR A 74 -2.70 14.98 -9.03
C TYR A 74 -1.77 15.56 -7.94
N VAL A 75 -1.95 15.15 -6.68
CA VAL A 75 -1.10 15.60 -5.55
C VAL A 75 0.35 15.12 -5.70
N TYR A 76 0.54 13.98 -6.37
CA TYR A 76 1.87 13.43 -6.61
C TYR A 76 2.54 13.98 -7.86
N MET A 77 1.79 14.37 -8.89
CA MET A 77 2.39 14.95 -10.10
C MET A 77 3.17 16.24 -9.78
N SER A 78 2.56 17.16 -9.01
CA SER A 78 3.24 18.37 -8.57
C SER A 78 4.37 18.09 -7.59
N SER A 79 4.20 17.12 -6.68
CA SER A 79 5.27 16.65 -5.78
C SER A 79 6.47 16.08 -6.55
N ALA A 80 6.23 15.30 -7.61
CA ALA A 80 7.25 14.73 -8.48
C ALA A 80 7.94 15.82 -9.30
N LEU A 81 7.20 16.71 -9.95
CA LEU A 81 7.76 17.84 -10.69
C LEU A 81 8.66 18.70 -9.80
N ARG A 82 8.27 18.97 -8.54
CA ARG A 82 9.12 19.66 -7.58
C ARG A 82 10.36 18.85 -7.19
N TYR A 83 10.22 17.55 -6.92
CA TYR A 83 11.36 16.67 -6.60
C TYR A 83 12.41 16.68 -7.72
N TYR A 84 11.96 16.72 -8.97
CA TYR A 84 12.81 16.82 -10.16
C TYR A 84 13.19 18.27 -10.55
N GLY A 85 12.80 19.28 -9.77
CA GLY A 85 13.11 20.70 -10.03
C GLY A 85 12.40 21.31 -11.23
N LEU A 86 11.36 20.68 -11.76
CA LEU A 86 10.60 21.10 -12.93
C LEU A 86 9.54 22.17 -12.61
N ILE A 87 9.17 22.34 -11.33
CA ILE A 87 8.34 23.45 -10.87
C ILE A 87 8.88 24.05 -9.56
N PRO A 88 8.81 25.38 -9.38
CA PRO A 88 9.31 26.07 -8.19
C PRO A 88 8.32 26.10 -7.02
N GLU A 89 7.02 25.82 -7.22
CA GLU A 89 6.01 26.02 -6.16
C GLU A 89 6.15 25.01 -5.00
N ALA A 90 6.24 25.54 -3.78
CA ALA A 90 5.87 24.80 -2.58
C ALA A 90 4.34 24.62 -2.61
N VAL A 91 3.88 23.43 -2.98
CA VAL A 91 2.44 23.10 -3.06
C VAL A 91 1.83 23.17 -1.66
N TYR A 92 1.34 24.36 -1.29
CA TYR A 92 0.64 24.59 -0.03
C TYR A 92 -0.86 24.27 -0.11
N THR A 93 -1.36 23.88 -1.29
CA THR A 93 -2.78 23.63 -1.53
C THR A 93 -3.02 22.16 -1.85
N LYS A 94 -3.44 21.40 -0.84
CA LYS A 94 -4.10 20.10 -1.05
C LYS A 94 -5.58 20.34 -1.30
N GLN A 95 -5.97 20.60 -2.55
CA GLN A 95 -7.37 20.48 -2.94
C GLN A 95 -7.62 19.06 -3.44
N SER A 96 -8.35 18.27 -2.64
CA SER A 96 -9.14 17.17 -3.17
C SER A 96 -10.37 17.79 -3.82
N MET A 97 -10.69 17.39 -5.05
CA MET A 97 -12.08 17.47 -5.51
C MET A 97 -12.97 16.60 -4.63
#